data_AF-A0A444RA42-F1
#
_entry.id   AF-A0A444RA42-F1
#
_cell.length_a   1.000
_cell.length_b   1.000
_cell.length_c   1.000
_cell.angle_alpha   90.00
_cell.angle_beta   90.00
_cell.angle_gamma   90.00
#
_symmetry.space_group_name_H-M   'P 1'
#
loop_
_entity.id
_entity.type
_entity.pdbx_description
1 polymer ?
#
loop_
_entity_poly.entity_id
_entity_poly.type
_entity_poly.pdbx_seq_one_letter_code
_entity_poly.pdbx_strand_id
1 'polypeptide(L)'
;RQELGNKLGILDDSQLERLMPKAAESGVSRPVPQLKRTTMRILIGLLVQNPELATLVPPLENLDENKLPGLGLFRELVNTCLSQPGLTTGQLLEHYRGTNNAATLEKLSMWDDIADKNIAEQTFTDSLNHMFDSLLELRQEELIARERTHGLSNEERLELWTLNQELAKK
;
A
#
# COMPACT_ATOMS: atom_id res chain seq x y z
N ARG A 1 -20.55 -54.41 11.10
CA ARG A 1 -19.84 -53.61 12.13
C ARG A 1 -19.39 -54.49 13.30
N GLN A 2 -20.24 -55.36 13.87
CA GLN A 2 -19.83 -56.28 14.95
C GLN A 2 -18.88 -57.41 14.52
N GLU A 3 -18.90 -57.86 13.26
CA GLU A 3 -18.08 -59.01 12.84
C GLU A 3 -16.57 -58.72 12.69
N LEU A 4 -16.20 -57.45 12.48
CA LEU A 4 -14.79 -57.05 12.33
C LEU A 4 -14.09 -56.86 13.69
N GLY A 5 -14.83 -56.48 14.73
CA GLY A 5 -14.28 -56.34 16.09
C GLY A 5 -13.87 -57.68 16.71
N ASN A 6 -14.66 -58.73 16.47
CA ASN A 6 -14.37 -60.07 17.01
C ASN A 6 -13.14 -60.76 16.41
N LYS A 7 -12.69 -60.38 15.19
CA LYS A 7 -11.48 -60.95 14.58
C LYS A 7 -10.17 -60.28 15.00
N LEU A 8 -10.23 -59.08 15.58
CA LEU A 8 -9.05 -58.33 16.03
C LEU A 8 -8.78 -58.42 17.54
N GLY A 9 -9.65 -59.10 18.31
CA GLY A 9 -9.46 -59.25 19.76
C GLY A 9 -9.66 -57.95 20.55
N ILE A 10 -10.38 -56.97 20.00
CA ILE A 10 -10.64 -55.68 20.64
C ILE A 10 -12.10 -55.68 21.10
N LEU A 11 -12.31 -55.84 22.41
CA LEU A 11 -13.61 -56.00 23.07
C LEU A 11 -14.29 -54.67 23.43
N ASP A 12 -13.79 -53.54 22.93
CA ASP A 12 -14.24 -52.22 23.36
C ASP A 12 -14.40 -51.28 22.15
N ASP A 13 -15.65 -50.96 21.82
CA ASP A 13 -16.03 -50.04 20.74
C ASP A 13 -15.39 -48.65 20.92
N SER A 14 -15.03 -48.27 22.15
CA SER A 14 -14.40 -46.98 22.46
C SER A 14 -12.95 -46.86 21.97
N GLN A 15 -12.25 -47.98 21.72
CA GLN A 15 -10.89 -47.95 21.15
C GLN A 15 -10.88 -47.82 19.63
N LEU A 16 -11.93 -48.27 18.94
CA LEU A 16 -12.07 -48.08 17.49
C LEU A 16 -12.23 -46.59 17.15
N GLU A 17 -12.95 -45.84 17.98
CA GLU A 17 -13.19 -44.41 17.79
C GLU A 17 -11.92 -43.56 17.90
N ARG A 18 -10.92 -44.04 18.66
CA ARG A 18 -9.60 -43.38 18.81
C ARG A 18 -8.65 -43.64 17.63
N LEU A 19 -8.91 -44.69 16.84
CA LEU A 19 -8.08 -45.07 15.69
C LEU A 19 -8.60 -44.49 14.37
N MET A 20 -9.77 -43.87 14.37
CA MET A 20 -10.25 -43.10 13.23
C MET A 20 -9.58 -41.73 13.22
N PRO A 21 -8.83 -41.36 12.17
CA PRO A 21 -8.32 -40.00 12.06
C PRO A 21 -9.54 -39.09 11.95
N LYS A 22 -9.80 -38.30 12.99
CA LYS A 22 -10.69 -37.15 12.89
C LYS A 22 -10.17 -36.35 11.70
N ALA A 23 -10.92 -36.36 10.60
CA ALA A 23 -10.74 -35.40 9.53
C ALA A 23 -10.78 -34.05 10.22
N ALA A 24 -9.61 -33.44 10.38
CA ALA A 24 -9.50 -32.10 10.90
C ALA A 24 -10.18 -31.24 9.84
N GLU A 25 -11.44 -30.89 10.09
CA GLU A 25 -12.11 -29.75 9.49
C GLU A 25 -11.32 -28.51 9.91
N SER A 26 -10.14 -28.36 9.31
CA SER A 26 -9.32 -27.17 9.39
C SER A 26 -9.90 -26.18 8.39
N GLY A 27 -11.20 -25.87 8.54
CA GLY A 27 -11.82 -24.67 8.03
C GLY A 27 -11.35 -23.47 8.84
N VAL A 28 -10.03 -23.30 8.96
CA VAL A 28 -9.48 -22.00 9.36
C VAL A 28 -9.69 -21.13 8.13
N SER A 29 -10.86 -20.50 8.05
CA SER A 29 -11.09 -19.30 7.27
C SER A 29 -9.98 -18.33 7.66
N ARG A 30 -8.86 -18.36 6.93
CA ARG A 30 -7.82 -17.36 7.07
C ARG A 30 -8.51 -16.05 6.74
N PRO A 31 -8.62 -15.10 7.69
CA PRO A 31 -9.20 -13.80 7.38
C PRO A 31 -8.41 -13.25 6.19
N VAL A 32 -9.14 -12.90 5.13
CA VAL A 32 -8.54 -12.30 3.93
C VAL A 32 -7.80 -11.07 4.43
N PRO A 33 -6.48 -10.94 4.22
CA PRO A 33 -5.72 -9.83 4.75
C PRO A 33 -6.30 -8.53 4.21
N GLN A 34 -6.95 -7.75 5.08
CA GLN A 34 -7.48 -6.46 4.69
C GLN A 34 -6.32 -5.54 4.32
N LEU A 35 -6.42 -4.90 3.17
CA LEU A 35 -5.49 -3.88 2.74
C LEU A 35 -5.56 -2.73 3.74
N LYS A 36 -4.46 -2.50 4.49
CA LYS A 36 -4.35 -1.32 5.35
C LYS A 36 -4.44 -0.06 4.49
N ARG A 37 -5.33 0.87 4.86
CA ARG A 37 -5.42 2.23 4.31
C ARG A 37 -4.18 3.03 4.69
N THR A 38 -3.22 3.08 3.76
CA THR A 38 -2.02 3.93 3.84
C THR A 38 -2.10 4.98 2.76
N THR A 39 -1.58 6.19 2.99
CA THR A 39 -1.57 7.31 2.04
C THR A 39 -1.14 6.89 0.63
N MET A 40 -0.03 6.16 0.51
CA MET A 40 0.46 5.69 -0.80
C MET A 40 -0.47 4.71 -1.51
N ARG A 41 -1.19 3.86 -0.78
CA ARG A 41 -2.15 2.93 -1.40
C ARG A 41 -3.41 3.63 -1.87
N ILE A 42 -3.84 4.66 -1.15
CA ILE A 42 -4.95 5.51 -1.55
C ILE A 42 -4.57 6.25 -2.84
N LEU A 43 -3.40 6.89 -2.85
CA LEU A 43 -2.87 7.57 -4.04
C LEU A 43 -2.74 6.65 -5.25
N ILE A 44 -2.08 5.49 -5.10
CA ILE A 44 -1.91 4.52 -6.18
C ILE A 44 -3.26 3.96 -6.63
N GLY A 45 -4.14 3.59 -5.71
CA GLY A 45 -5.46 3.04 -6.04
C GLY A 45 -6.32 4.03 -6.81
N LEU A 46 -6.42 5.27 -6.33
CA LEU A 46 -7.17 6.34 -6.99
C LEU A 46 -6.61 6.68 -8.37
N LEU A 47 -5.29 6.76 -8.49
CA LEU A 47 -4.62 7.03 -9.77
C LEU A 47 -4.85 5.90 -10.78
N VAL A 48 -4.81 4.64 -10.33
CA VAL A 48 -5.07 3.51 -11.22
C VAL A 48 -6.52 3.49 -11.69
N GLN A 49 -7.47 3.77 -10.79
CA GLN A 49 -8.89 3.83 -11.11
C GLN A 49 -9.27 5.06 -11.96
N ASN A 50 -8.53 6.16 -11.83
CA ASN A 50 -8.78 7.43 -12.51
C ASN A 50 -7.44 8.04 -13.00
N PRO A 51 -6.89 7.56 -14.12
CA PRO A 51 -5.60 8.01 -14.66
C PRO A 51 -5.49 9.52 -14.90
N GLU A 52 -6.62 10.21 -15.09
CA GLU A 52 -6.72 11.66 -15.25
C GLU A 52 -6.19 12.45 -14.03
N LEU A 53 -6.23 11.85 -12.83
CA LEU A 53 -5.74 12.46 -11.59
C LEU A 53 -4.22 12.71 -11.62
N ALA A 54 -3.49 12.08 -12.54
CA ALA A 54 -2.06 12.34 -12.75
C ALA A 54 -1.76 13.82 -12.99
N THR A 55 -2.70 14.57 -13.58
CA THR A 55 -2.57 15.99 -13.88
C THR A 55 -2.56 16.89 -12.64
N LEU A 56 -3.07 16.39 -11.51
CA LEU A 56 -3.10 17.11 -10.24
C LEU A 56 -1.80 16.95 -9.44
N VAL A 57 -0.94 16.01 -9.86
CA VAL A 57 0.29 15.69 -9.14
C VAL A 57 1.37 16.71 -9.53
N PRO A 58 1.92 17.47 -8.57
CA PRO A 58 3.04 18.35 -8.86
C PRO A 58 4.31 17.53 -9.16
N PRO A 59 5.34 18.15 -9.77
CA PRO A 59 6.56 17.45 -10.15
C PRO A 59 7.21 16.71 -8.96
N LEU A 60 7.48 15.41 -9.12
CA LEU A 60 7.96 14.53 -8.05
C LEU A 60 9.47 14.21 -8.15
N GLU A 61 10.19 14.74 -9.16
CA GLU A 61 11.53 14.28 -9.56
C GLU A 61 12.58 14.49 -8.46
N ASN A 62 12.41 15.53 -7.64
CA ASN A 62 13.34 15.90 -6.58
C ASN A 62 13.13 15.10 -5.27
N LEU A 63 12.12 14.23 -5.21
CA LEU A 63 11.85 13.44 -4.01
C LEU A 63 12.72 12.17 -4.02
N ASP A 64 13.26 11.80 -2.86
CA ASP A 64 13.97 10.54 -2.70
C ASP A 64 12.96 9.40 -2.51
N GLU A 65 12.87 8.51 -3.50
CA GLU A 65 11.95 7.36 -3.50
C GLU A 65 12.25 6.34 -2.39
N ASN A 66 13.48 6.33 -1.84
CA ASN A 66 13.86 5.43 -0.75
C ASN A 66 13.25 5.85 0.59
N LYS A 67 12.80 7.09 0.70
CA LYS A 67 12.25 7.66 1.94
C LYS A 67 10.82 7.22 2.21
N LEU A 68 10.05 6.94 1.15
CA LEU A 68 8.64 6.61 1.26
C LEU A 68 8.29 5.36 0.45
N PRO A 69 7.96 4.23 1.10
CA PRO A 69 7.59 3.00 0.41
C PRO A 69 6.41 3.22 -0.54
N GLY A 70 6.63 2.91 -1.82
CA GLY A 70 5.64 3.06 -2.89
C GLY A 70 5.71 4.39 -3.64
N LEU A 71 6.54 5.35 -3.23
CA LEU A 71 6.71 6.62 -3.96
C LEU A 71 7.30 6.43 -5.35
N GLY A 72 8.27 5.52 -5.51
CA GLY A 72 8.83 5.16 -6.82
C GLY A 72 7.76 4.64 -7.79
N LEU A 73 6.94 3.68 -7.34
CA LEU A 73 5.83 3.14 -8.12
C LEU A 73 4.78 4.23 -8.45
N PHE A 74 4.44 5.07 -7.47
CA PHE A 74 3.49 6.17 -7.69
C PHE A 74 4.01 7.14 -8.75
N ARG A 75 5.28 7.53 -8.69
CA ARG A 75 5.92 8.39 -9.71
C ARG A 75 5.91 7.74 -11.10
N GLU A 76 6.22 6.45 -11.19
CA GLU A 76 6.20 5.71 -12.45
C GLU A 76 4.80 5.71 -13.09
N LEU A 77 3.76 5.49 -12.28
CA LEU A 77 2.37 5.54 -12.72
C LEU A 77 1.99 6.94 -13.22
N VAL A 78 2.34 7.99 -12.47
CA VAL A 78 2.08 9.38 -12.86
C VAL A 78 2.74 9.68 -14.20
N ASN A 79 4.01 9.33 -14.37
CA ASN A 79 4.74 9.52 -15.62
C ASN A 79 4.10 8.76 -16.79
N THR A 80 3.63 7.54 -16.54
CA THR A 80 2.93 6.74 -17.56
C THR A 80 1.64 7.42 -18.00
N CYS A 81 0.82 7.89 -17.05
CA CYS A 81 -0.42 8.60 -17.33
C CYS A 81 -0.20 9.94 -18.06
N LEU A 82 0.81 10.72 -17.65
CA LEU A 82 1.15 11.99 -18.30
C LEU A 82 1.70 11.79 -19.71
N SER A 83 2.42 10.69 -19.97
CA SER A 83 2.96 10.36 -21.29
C SER A 83 1.88 9.90 -22.27
N GLN A 84 0.73 9.42 -21.78
CA GLN A 84 -0.38 8.92 -22.60
C GLN A 84 -1.72 9.49 -22.12
N PRO A 85 -2.06 10.74 -22.51
CA PRO A 85 -3.34 11.35 -22.16
C PRO A 85 -4.53 10.51 -22.68
N GLY A 86 -5.54 10.30 -21.83
CA GLY A 86 -6.73 9.49 -22.17
C GLY A 86 -6.56 7.98 -21.97
N LEU A 87 -5.45 7.55 -21.37
CA LEU A 87 -5.19 6.17 -21.01
C LEU A 87 -6.22 5.65 -20.00
N THR A 88 -6.76 4.46 -20.27
CA THR A 88 -7.74 3.80 -19.41
C THR A 88 -7.08 2.96 -18.32
N THR A 89 -7.79 2.67 -17.22
CA THR A 89 -7.31 1.77 -16.15
C THR A 89 -6.81 0.43 -16.69
N GLY A 90 -7.52 -0.18 -17.65
CA GLY A 90 -7.12 -1.45 -18.23
C GLY A 90 -5.81 -1.36 -19.01
N GLN A 91 -5.62 -0.29 -19.79
CA GLN A 91 -4.36 -0.03 -20.49
C GLN A 91 -3.22 0.25 -19.51
N LEU A 92 -3.49 1.00 -18.43
CA LEU A 92 -2.50 1.21 -17.37
C LEU A 92 -2.03 -0.11 -16.79
N LEU A 93 -2.96 -0.97 -16.35
CA LEU A 93 -2.61 -2.28 -15.77
C LEU A 93 -1.85 -3.17 -16.76
N GLU A 94 -2.14 -3.08 -18.05
CA GLU A 94 -1.44 -3.82 -19.09
C GLU A 94 0.05 -3.45 -19.16
N HIS A 95 0.40 -2.17 -19.00
CA HIS A 95 1.80 -1.72 -18.95
C HIS A 95 2.61 -2.36 -17.82
N TYR A 96 1.94 -2.70 -16.71
CA TYR A 96 2.57 -3.29 -15.54
C TYR A 96 2.40 -4.82 -15.48
N ARG A 97 1.77 -5.44 -16.50
CA ARG A 97 1.64 -6.89 -16.58
C ARG A 97 3.01 -7.55 -16.61
N GLY A 98 3.20 -8.58 -15.79
CA GLY A 98 4.48 -9.30 -15.70
C GLY A 98 5.53 -8.63 -14.82
N THR A 99 5.26 -7.44 -14.27
CA THR A 99 6.09 -6.83 -13.22
C THR A 99 5.75 -7.38 -11.84
N ASN A 100 6.65 -7.21 -10.87
CA ASN A 100 6.39 -7.54 -9.47
C ASN A 100 5.22 -6.74 -8.86
N ASN A 101 4.84 -5.62 -9.49
CA ASN A 101 3.78 -4.73 -9.01
C ASN A 101 2.40 -5.11 -9.55
N ALA A 102 2.30 -5.96 -10.59
CA ALA A 102 1.03 -6.33 -11.25
C ALA A 102 -0.05 -6.76 -10.25
N ALA A 103 0.27 -7.74 -9.39
CA ALA A 103 -0.68 -8.28 -8.42
C ALA A 103 -1.12 -7.25 -7.36
N THR A 104 -0.30 -6.24 -7.08
CA THR A 104 -0.66 -5.15 -6.16
C THR A 104 -1.57 -4.15 -6.85
N LEU A 105 -1.26 -3.76 -8.09
CA LEU A 105 -2.06 -2.81 -8.85
C LEU A 105 -3.45 -3.37 -9.18
N GLU A 106 -3.56 -4.66 -9.54
CA GLU A 106 -4.85 -5.32 -9.74
C GLU A 106 -5.72 -5.32 -8.47
N LYS A 107 -5.11 -5.52 -7.30
CA LYS A 107 -5.85 -5.45 -6.02
C LYS A 107 -6.32 -4.03 -5.71
N LEU A 108 -5.47 -3.03 -5.96
CA LEU A 108 -5.79 -1.63 -5.70
C LEU A 108 -6.81 -1.07 -6.70
N SER A 109 -6.84 -1.57 -7.94
CA SER A 109 -7.84 -1.16 -8.94
C SER A 109 -9.25 -1.64 -8.58
N MET A 110 -9.37 -2.77 -7.87
CA MET A 110 -10.65 -3.34 -7.44
C MET A 110 -11.07 -2.88 -6.03
N TRP A 111 -10.35 -1.95 -5.42
CA TRP A 111 -10.61 -1.57 -4.04
C TRP A 111 -11.73 -0.53 -3.98
N ASP A 112 -12.96 -1.02 -3.78
CA ASP A 112 -14.21 -0.25 -3.80
C ASP A 112 -14.36 0.80 -2.68
N ASP A 113 -13.54 0.69 -1.63
CA ASP A 113 -13.59 1.56 -0.45
C ASP A 113 -13.26 3.03 -0.74
N ILE A 114 -12.83 3.32 -1.99
CA ILE A 114 -12.35 4.62 -2.47
C ILE A 114 -13.08 5.04 -3.78
N ALA A 115 -14.13 4.32 -4.18
CA ALA A 115 -14.71 4.39 -5.53
C ALA A 115 -15.76 5.49 -5.77
N ASP A 116 -16.11 6.30 -4.78
CA ASP A 116 -17.02 7.42 -5.02
C ASP A 116 -16.28 8.54 -5.79
N LYS A 117 -16.53 8.57 -7.10
CA LYS A 117 -15.94 9.53 -8.04
C LYS A 117 -16.14 10.99 -7.61
N ASN A 118 -17.21 11.31 -6.88
CA ASN A 118 -17.47 12.69 -6.44
C ASN A 118 -16.49 13.14 -5.34
N ILE A 119 -15.92 12.20 -4.59
CA ILE A 119 -14.94 12.47 -3.53
C ILE A 119 -13.53 11.97 -3.89
N ALA A 120 -13.37 11.28 -5.02
CA ALA A 120 -12.09 10.71 -5.45
C ALA A 120 -11.02 11.80 -5.61
N GLU A 121 -11.34 12.90 -6.30
CA GLU A 121 -10.42 14.02 -6.50
C GLU A 121 -10.03 14.69 -5.17
N GLN A 122 -11.01 14.93 -4.29
CA GLN A 122 -10.78 15.50 -2.97
C GLN A 122 -9.90 14.59 -2.11
N THR A 123 -10.23 13.30 -2.06
CA THR A 123 -9.48 12.29 -1.30
C THR A 123 -8.06 12.13 -1.84
N PHE A 124 -7.89 12.21 -3.16
CA PHE A 124 -6.58 12.18 -3.81
C PHE A 124 -5.74 13.39 -3.42
N THR A 125 -6.33 14.59 -3.50
CA THR A 125 -5.67 15.85 -3.14
C THR A 125 -5.29 15.88 -1.65
N ASP A 126 -6.20 15.45 -0.77
CA ASP A 126 -5.93 15.37 0.67
C ASP A 126 -4.82 14.36 0.98
N SER A 127 -4.81 13.23 0.28
CA SER A 127 -3.75 12.22 0.41
C SER A 127 -2.41 12.72 -0.15
N LEU A 128 -2.42 13.51 -1.22
CA LEU A 128 -1.21 14.14 -1.76
C LEU A 128 -0.64 15.13 -0.75
N ASN A 129 -1.47 16.00 -0.18
CA ASN A 129 -1.05 16.95 0.85
C ASN A 129 -0.43 16.22 2.04
N HIS A 130 -1.11 15.19 2.54
CA HIS A 130 -0.57 14.36 3.62
C HIS A 130 0.77 13.71 3.24
N MET A 131 0.93 13.23 2.00
CA MET A 131 2.20 12.67 1.53
C MET A 131 3.32 13.72 1.56
N PHE A 132 3.06 14.92 1.04
CA PHE A 132 4.03 16.02 1.06
C PHE A 132 4.38 16.44 2.48
N ASP A 133 3.38 16.57 3.35
CA ASP A 133 3.61 16.90 4.77
C ASP A 133 4.54 15.87 5.43
N SER A 134 4.29 14.58 5.21
CA SER A 134 5.14 13.51 5.74
C SER A 134 6.58 13.58 5.21
N LEU A 135 6.77 14.04 3.97
CA LEU A 135 8.11 14.23 3.39
C LEU A 135 8.83 15.46 3.97
N LEU A 136 8.10 16.55 4.21
CA LEU A 136 8.64 17.75 4.86
C LEU A 136 9.05 17.45 6.30
N GLU A 137 8.22 16.72 7.05
CA GLU A 137 8.53 16.25 8.40
C GLU A 137 9.79 15.36 8.41
N LEU A 138 9.87 14.39 7.52
CA LEU A 138 11.05 13.52 7.42
C LEU A 138 12.32 14.31 7.09
N ARG A 139 12.23 15.31 6.19
CA ARG A 139 13.35 16.17 5.86
C ARG A 139 13.79 17.03 7.04
N GLN A 140 12.83 17.55 7.81
CA GLN A 140 13.10 18.28 9.04
C GLN A 140 13.84 17.40 10.06
N GLU A 141 13.37 16.17 10.27
CA GLU A 141 14.01 15.21 11.18
C GLU A 141 15.46 14.90 10.78
N GLU A 142 15.73 14.74 9.48
CA GLU A 142 17.08 14.54 8.95
C GLU A 142 18.01 15.71 9.26
N LEU A 143 17.55 16.94 9.02
CA LEU A 143 18.32 18.14 9.29
C LEU A 143 18.58 18.31 10.80
N ILE A 144 17.59 18.04 11.66
CA ILE A 144 17.77 18.07 13.11
C ILE A 144 18.80 17.00 13.56
N ALA A 145 18.72 15.78 13.03
CA ALA A 145 19.66 14.71 13.34
C ALA A 145 21.09 15.06 12.88
N ARG A 146 21.21 15.70 11.72
CA ARG A 146 22.50 16.17 11.18
C ARG A 146 23.07 17.31 12.02
N GLU A 147 22.25 18.27 12.43
CA GLU A 147 22.67 19.37 13.30
C GLU A 147 23.32 18.85 14.59
N ARG A 148 22.72 17.84 15.22
CA ARG A 148 23.21 17.23 16.46
C ARG A 148 24.54 16.49 16.33
N THR A 149 24.86 16.00 15.13
CA THR A 149 26.02 15.10 14.92
C THR A 149 27.19 15.79 14.23
N HIS A 150 26.92 16.61 13.20
CA HIS A 150 27.94 17.20 12.33
C HIS A 150 27.76 18.73 12.17
N GLY A 151 26.68 19.30 12.69
CA GLY A 151 26.27 20.68 12.41
C GLY A 151 25.65 20.84 11.02
N LEU A 152 25.04 22.01 10.78
CA LEU A 152 24.42 22.37 9.51
C LEU A 152 25.22 23.44 8.77
N SER A 153 25.23 23.34 7.44
CA SER A 153 25.65 24.42 6.55
C SER A 153 24.66 25.60 6.59
N ASN A 154 25.04 26.75 6.04
CA ASN A 154 24.16 27.92 5.97
C ASN A 154 22.89 27.65 5.13
N GLU A 155 23.03 26.88 4.05
CA GLU A 155 21.91 26.48 3.19
C GLU A 155 20.95 25.57 3.95
N GLU A 156 21.46 24.58 4.67
CA GLU A 156 20.65 23.65 5.46
C GLU A 156 19.97 24.33 6.66
N ARG A 157 20.59 25.35 7.26
CA ARG A 157 19.93 26.15 8.31
C ARG A 157 18.77 26.96 7.75
N LEU A 158 18.93 27.53 6.56
CA LEU A 158 17.85 28.26 5.89
C LEU A 158 16.72 27.32 5.48
N GLU A 159 17.07 26.13 4.99
CA GLU A 159 16.11 25.06 4.69
C GLU A 159 15.32 24.66 5.94
N LEU A 160 16.00 24.34 7.05
CA LEU A 160 15.36 23.96 8.31
C LEU A 160 14.47 25.09 8.86
N TRP A 161 14.91 26.34 8.76
CA TRP A 161 14.09 27.48 9.17
C TRP A 161 12.80 27.58 8.34
N THR A 162 12.91 27.42 7.02
CA THR A 162 11.76 27.43 6.11
C THR A 162 10.81 26.29 6.42
N LEU A 163 11.33 25.07 6.60
CA LEU A 163 10.53 23.90 6.97
C LEU A 163 9.78 24.09 8.28
N ASN A 164 10.42 24.67 9.30
CA ASN A 164 9.77 24.97 10.57
C ASN A 164 8.61 25.96 10.42
N GLN A 165 8.73 26.97 9.54
CA GLN A 165 7.66 27.93 9.29
C GLN A 165 6.49 27.30 8.54
N GLU A 166 6.78 26.48 7.51
CA GLU A 166 5.74 25.81 6.74
C GLU A 166 4.96 24.79 7.59
N LEU A 167 5.66 23.99 8.40
CA LEU A 167 5.03 23.03 9.31
C LEU A 167 4.27 23.70 10.46
N ALA A 168 4.65 24.91 10.88
CA ALA A 168 3.98 25.65 11.96
C ALA A 168 2.71 26.41 11.54
N LYS A 169 2.52 26.64 10.23
CA LYS A 169 1.30 27.27 9.68
C LYS A 169 0.11 26.32 9.57
N LYS A 170 0.34 25.04 9.83
CA LYS A 170 -0.64 23.95 9.77
C LYS A 170 -1.40 23.83 11.09
#